data_AF-A0A2V8GZD3-F1
#
_entry.id   AF-A0A2V8GZD3-F1
#
_cell.length_a   1.000
_cell.length_b   1.000
_cell.length_c   1.000
_cell.angle_alpha   90.00
_cell.angle_beta   90.00
_cell.angle_gamma   90.00
#
_symmetry.space_group_name_H-M   'P 1'
#
loop_
_entity.id
_entity.type
_entity.pdbx_description
1 polymer ?
#
loop_
_entity_poly.entity_id
_entity_poly.type
_entity_poly.pdbx_seq_one_letter_code
_entity_poly.pdbx_strand_id
1 'polypeptide(L)'
;MDAARVKAKAIELGFDLCGIAPADSFPELTFLDEWLARGYAGEMAWMARNADRRADVRNVVRGARSVIVMGSIYNTESEYGDDPTQPFESPHHRTPTRAKIARYALGDDYHDVLESRLEALLAWMRAESSEPFEARAYVDTGPVQERVCA
;
A
#
# COMPACT_ATOMS: atom_id res chain seq x y z
N MET A 1 -7.16 22.13 6.45
CA MET A 1 -7.80 21.11 5.58
C MET A 1 -8.43 20.05 6.46
N ASP A 2 -9.67 19.64 6.17
CA ASP A 2 -10.38 18.64 6.97
C ASP A 2 -10.24 17.21 6.37
N ALA A 3 -10.49 16.20 7.20
CA ALA A 3 -10.38 14.79 6.82
C ALA A 3 -11.39 14.35 5.75
N ALA A 4 -12.58 14.97 5.72
CA ALA A 4 -13.63 14.59 4.79
C ALA A 4 -13.27 14.99 3.36
N ARG A 5 -12.70 16.18 3.17
CA ARG A 5 -12.20 16.68 1.88
C ARG A 5 -11.06 15.84 1.33
N VAL A 6 -10.13 15.43 2.18
CA VAL A 6 -9.03 14.52 1.77
C VAL A 6 -9.58 13.19 1.28
N LYS A 7 -10.53 12.59 2.02
CA LYS A 7 -11.17 11.34 1.62
C LYS A 7 -11.94 11.48 0.31
N ALA A 8 -12.74 12.53 0.16
CA ALA A 8 -13.45 12.80 -1.08
C ALA A 8 -12.49 12.95 -2.27
N LYS A 9 -11.38 13.68 -2.09
CA LYS A 9 -10.38 13.85 -3.14
C LYS A 9 -9.69 12.55 -3.51
N ALA A 10 -9.40 11.68 -2.53
CA ALA A 10 -8.83 10.36 -2.80
C ALA A 10 -9.76 9.52 -3.70
N ILE A 11 -11.07 9.53 -3.43
CA ILE A 11 -12.05 8.85 -4.28
C ILE A 11 -12.09 9.45 -5.69
N GLU A 12 -12.09 10.78 -5.83
CA GLU A 12 -12.01 11.45 -7.14
C GLU A 12 -10.77 11.07 -7.95
N LEU A 13 -9.64 10.80 -7.27
CA LEU A 13 -8.38 10.40 -7.88
C LEU A 13 -8.31 8.89 -8.18
N GLY A 14 -9.37 8.13 -7.90
CA GLY A 14 -9.49 6.72 -8.27
C GLY A 14 -9.03 5.73 -7.19
N PHE A 15 -8.94 6.15 -5.93
CA PHE A 15 -8.88 5.21 -4.81
C PHE A 15 -10.29 4.74 -4.42
N ASP A 16 -10.41 3.50 -3.95
CA ASP A 16 -11.69 2.95 -3.47
C ASP A 16 -11.89 3.21 -1.98
N LEU A 17 -10.79 3.29 -1.23
CA LEU A 17 -10.78 3.48 0.22
C LEU A 17 -9.76 4.53 0.62
N CYS A 18 -10.07 5.31 1.66
CA CYS A 18 -9.17 6.27 2.27
C CYS A 18 -9.36 6.32 3.80
N GLY A 19 -8.33 5.91 4.53
CA GLY A 19 -8.21 5.94 5.98
C GLY A 19 -7.23 7.02 6.44
N ILE A 20 -7.46 7.56 7.64
CA ILE A 20 -6.51 8.48 8.29
C ILE A 20 -6.33 8.01 9.72
N ALA A 21 -5.09 7.72 10.09
CA ALA A 21 -4.70 7.26 11.41
C ALA A 21 -3.65 8.22 12.02
N PRO A 22 -3.53 8.32 13.35
CA PRO A 22 -2.41 9.01 13.96
C PRO A 22 -1.08 8.32 13.61
N ALA A 23 -0.02 9.11 13.44
CA ALA A 23 1.33 8.59 13.31
C ALA A 23 1.88 8.23 14.71
N ASP A 24 1.46 7.06 15.20
CA ASP A 24 1.77 6.59 16.55
C ASP A 24 2.38 5.18 16.55
N SER A 25 2.80 4.73 17.73
CA SER A 25 3.30 3.38 17.95
C SER A 25 2.15 2.40 18.16
N PHE A 26 2.16 1.31 17.39
CA PHE A 26 1.20 0.21 17.51
C PHE A 26 1.90 -1.05 18.06
N PRO A 27 1.23 -1.86 18.90
CA PRO A 27 1.80 -3.11 19.43
C PRO A 27 2.34 -4.04 18.32
N GLU A 28 1.68 -4.07 17.17
CA GLU A 28 2.01 -4.87 16.00
C GLU A 28 3.39 -4.54 15.40
N LEU A 29 3.89 -3.31 15.60
CA LEU A 29 5.21 -2.90 15.10
C LEU A 29 6.35 -3.69 15.75
N THR A 30 6.14 -4.24 16.94
CA THR A 30 7.14 -5.04 17.66
C THR A 30 7.39 -6.42 17.02
N PHE A 31 6.46 -6.90 16.19
CA PHE A 31 6.56 -8.21 15.56
C PHE A 31 7.73 -8.31 14.58
N LEU A 32 8.14 -7.20 13.96
CA LEU A 32 9.22 -7.18 12.99
C LEU A 32 10.54 -7.65 13.61
N ASP A 33 10.87 -7.20 14.82
CA ASP A 33 12.12 -7.54 15.48
C ASP A 33 12.20 -9.03 15.81
N GLU A 34 11.10 -9.59 16.32
CA GLU A 34 11.00 -11.03 16.59
C GLU A 34 11.11 -11.85 15.29
N TRP A 35 10.42 -11.42 14.24
CA TRP A 35 10.42 -12.08 12.94
C TRP A 35 11.81 -12.07 12.29
N LEU A 36 12.54 -10.96 12.40
CA LEU A 36 13.94 -10.84 11.96
C LEU A 36 14.87 -11.74 12.80
N ALA A 37 14.73 -11.76 14.12
CA ALA A 37 15.54 -12.59 15.01
C ALA A 37 15.40 -14.09 14.72
N ARG A 38 14.23 -14.53 14.24
CA ARG A 38 13.96 -15.91 13.81
C ARG A 38 14.48 -16.24 12.41
N GLY A 39 15.07 -15.29 11.70
CA GLY A 39 15.61 -15.48 10.36
C GLY A 39 14.55 -15.65 9.27
N TYR A 40 13.31 -15.23 9.51
CA TYR A 40 12.20 -15.39 8.56
C TYR A 40 12.29 -14.46 7.34
N ALA A 41 13.24 -13.52 7.33
CA ALA A 41 13.48 -12.62 6.21
C ALA A 41 14.09 -13.28 4.97
N GLY A 42 14.66 -14.47 5.08
CA GLY A 42 15.38 -15.11 3.96
C GLY A 42 16.42 -14.15 3.37
N GLU A 43 16.29 -13.85 2.07
CA GLU A 43 17.21 -12.96 1.35
C GLU A 43 16.82 -11.47 1.41
N MET A 44 15.73 -11.10 2.11
CA MET A 44 15.24 -9.72 2.21
C MET A 44 16.09 -8.87 3.17
N ALA A 45 17.39 -8.74 2.91
CA ALA A 45 18.33 -7.99 3.75
C ALA A 45 17.93 -6.52 3.95
N TRP A 46 17.12 -5.95 3.05
CA TRP A 46 16.58 -4.59 3.20
C TRP A 46 15.58 -4.44 4.36
N MET A 47 14.94 -5.54 4.81
CA MET A 47 14.04 -5.54 5.96
C MET A 47 14.80 -5.15 7.23
N ALA A 48 15.96 -5.78 7.45
CA ALA A 48 16.81 -5.49 8.59
C ALA A 48 17.46 -4.10 8.51
N ARG A 49 17.90 -3.68 7.30
CA ARG A 49 18.57 -2.37 7.12
C ARG A 49 17.71 -1.16 7.45
N ASN A 50 16.38 -1.28 7.36
CA ASN A 50 15.44 -0.19 7.62
C ASN A 50 14.47 -0.52 8.76
N ALA A 51 14.83 -1.44 9.66
CA ALA A 51 13.95 -1.89 10.73
C ALA A 51 13.52 -0.74 11.66
N ASP A 52 14.42 0.18 11.97
CA ASP A 52 14.17 1.40 12.76
C ASP A 52 13.11 2.32 12.13
N ARG A 53 13.15 2.46 10.80
CA ARG A 53 12.19 3.26 10.03
C ARG A 53 10.83 2.57 9.93
N ARG A 54 10.83 1.23 9.86
CA ARG A 54 9.60 0.41 9.86
C ARG A 54 8.94 0.33 11.24
N ALA A 55 9.72 0.45 12.31
CA ALA A 55 9.23 0.44 13.68
C ALA A 55 8.56 1.76 14.09
N ASP A 56 8.84 2.87 13.40
CA ASP A 56 8.20 4.15 13.64
C ASP A 56 8.23 5.05 12.40
N VAL A 57 7.05 5.36 11.84
CA VAL A 57 6.92 6.24 10.67
C VAL A 57 7.48 7.65 10.88
N ARG A 58 7.58 8.11 12.14
CA ARG A 58 8.19 9.40 12.51
C ARG A 58 9.70 9.44 12.25
N ASN A 59 10.35 8.28 12.10
CA ASN A 59 11.73 8.16 11.63
C ASN A 59 11.85 8.33 10.10
N VAL A 60 10.74 8.27 9.37
CA VAL A 60 10.70 8.49 7.91
C VAL A 60 10.40 9.95 7.58
N VAL A 61 9.40 10.53 8.25
CA VAL A 61 9.06 11.96 8.16
C VAL A 61 9.06 12.53 9.56
N ARG A 62 10.04 13.39 9.87
CA ARG A 62 10.22 13.94 11.21
C ARG A 62 9.00 14.78 11.60
N GLY A 63 8.40 14.45 12.74
CA GLY A 63 7.23 15.17 13.23
C GLY A 63 5.92 14.81 12.50
N ALA A 64 5.89 13.68 11.78
CA ALA A 64 4.65 13.14 11.23
C ALA A 64 3.57 13.03 12.32
N ARG A 65 2.38 13.52 12.03
CA ARG A 65 1.22 13.50 12.93
C ARG A 65 0.16 12.49 12.54
N SER A 66 0.09 12.16 11.25
CA SER A 66 -0.91 11.28 10.70
C SER A 66 -0.34 10.47 9.54
N VAL A 67 -0.90 9.29 9.33
CA VAL A 67 -0.73 8.47 8.13
C VAL A 67 -2.06 8.47 7.39
N ILE A 68 -2.01 8.70 6.08
CA ILE A 68 -3.18 8.61 5.20
C ILE A 68 -2.99 7.34 4.37
N VAL A 69 -3.90 6.39 4.52
CA VAL A 69 -3.81 5.06 3.90
C VAL A 69 -4.85 4.95 2.80
N MET A 70 -4.42 4.50 1.62
CA MET A 70 -5.30 4.29 0.48
C MET A 70 -5.50 2.81 0.20
N GLY A 71 -6.68 2.46 -0.29
CA GLY A 71 -6.97 1.14 -0.83
C GLY A 71 -7.52 1.24 -2.24
N SER A 72 -7.06 0.34 -3.11
CA SER A 72 -7.62 0.15 -4.45
C SER A 72 -7.96 -1.30 -4.70
N ILE A 73 -9.15 -1.54 -5.22
CA ILE A 73 -9.63 -2.85 -5.63
C ILE A 73 -9.05 -3.13 -7.02
N TYR A 74 -8.23 -4.17 -7.12
CA TYR A 74 -7.56 -4.57 -8.37
C TYR A 74 -8.20 -5.82 -9.00
N ASN A 75 -9.49 -6.04 -8.73
CA ASN A 75 -10.22 -7.15 -9.34
C ASN A 75 -10.29 -6.95 -10.85
N THR A 76 -9.54 -7.77 -11.58
CA THR A 76 -9.55 -7.80 -13.04
C THR A 76 -10.57 -8.82 -13.54
N GLU A 77 -11.52 -8.36 -14.35
CA GLU A 77 -12.32 -9.19 -15.27
C GLU A 77 -11.42 -9.64 -16.44
N SER A 78 -10.43 -10.46 -16.12
CA SER A 78 -9.48 -10.96 -17.08
C SER A 78 -9.96 -12.30 -17.62
N GLU A 79 -9.79 -12.55 -18.90
CA GLU A 79 -9.86 -13.88 -19.53
C GLU A 79 -8.84 -14.89 -18.95
N TYR A 80 -7.90 -14.40 -18.12
CA TYR A 80 -6.96 -15.16 -17.30
C TYR A 80 -7.28 -15.12 -15.79
N GLY A 81 -8.27 -14.34 -15.39
CA GLY A 81 -8.75 -14.24 -14.02
C GLY A 81 -9.83 -15.28 -13.78
N ASP A 82 -9.67 -16.08 -12.71
CA ASP A 82 -10.71 -17.00 -12.29
C ASP A 82 -12.01 -16.21 -12.07
N ASP A 83 -13.06 -16.55 -12.81
CA ASP A 83 -14.44 -16.25 -12.42
C ASP A 83 -14.64 -16.91 -11.04
N PRO A 84 -14.89 -16.13 -9.98
CA PRO A 84 -14.96 -16.64 -8.62
C PRO A 84 -16.11 -17.65 -8.42
N THR A 85 -17.01 -17.79 -9.39
CA THR A 85 -18.09 -18.78 -9.41
C THR A 85 -17.73 -20.07 -10.16
N GLN A 86 -16.60 -20.09 -10.88
CA GLN A 86 -16.13 -21.28 -11.60
C GLN A 86 -15.39 -22.22 -10.64
N PRO A 87 -15.79 -23.51 -10.57
CA PRO A 87 -15.01 -24.52 -9.87
C PRO A 87 -13.57 -24.57 -10.41
N PHE A 88 -12.60 -24.91 -9.56
CA PHE A 88 -11.18 -25.13 -9.92
C PHE A 88 -10.99 -26.20 -11.02
N GLU A 89 -12.05 -26.87 -11.44
CA GLU A 89 -12.10 -27.87 -12.52
C GLU A 89 -12.65 -27.33 -13.85
N SER A 90 -12.79 -26.00 -14.02
CA SER A 90 -13.29 -25.43 -15.27
C SER A 90 -12.35 -25.81 -16.44
N PRO A 91 -12.84 -26.10 -17.67
CA PRO A 91 -12.04 -26.67 -18.77
C PRO A 91 -10.82 -25.82 -19.19
N HIS A 92 -10.80 -24.54 -18.81
CA HIS A 92 -9.69 -23.62 -19.02
C HIS A 92 -8.47 -23.92 -18.12
N HIS A 93 -8.65 -24.72 -17.06
CA HIS A 93 -7.56 -25.25 -16.22
C HIS A 93 -6.90 -26.52 -16.78
N ARG A 94 -7.42 -27.07 -17.88
CA ARG A 94 -6.91 -28.31 -18.49
C ARG A 94 -6.11 -28.08 -19.77
N THR A 95 -5.79 -26.83 -20.14
CA THR A 95 -4.73 -26.57 -21.12
C THR A 95 -3.38 -26.73 -20.42
N PRO A 96 -2.59 -27.78 -20.73
CA PRO A 96 -1.37 -28.12 -19.97
C PRO A 96 -0.22 -27.10 -20.09
N THR A 97 -0.47 -25.95 -20.74
CA THR A 97 0.56 -25.01 -21.22
C THR A 97 0.44 -23.60 -20.63
N ARG A 98 -0.47 -23.34 -19.70
CA ARG A 98 -0.63 -22.00 -19.09
C ARG A 98 -0.49 -22.02 -17.57
N ALA A 99 0.46 -21.24 -17.06
CA ALA A 99 0.65 -21.00 -15.62
C ALA A 99 -0.29 -19.87 -15.13
N LYS A 100 -0.71 -19.93 -13.87
CA LYS A 100 -1.44 -18.83 -13.21
C LYS A 100 -0.45 -17.76 -12.72
N ILE A 101 -0.82 -16.50 -12.90
CA ILE A 101 -0.08 -15.34 -12.37
C ILE A 101 -0.92 -14.74 -11.24
N ALA A 102 -0.26 -14.25 -10.19
CA ALA A 102 -0.94 -13.59 -9.08
C ALA A 102 -1.71 -12.36 -9.57
N ARG A 103 -2.93 -12.15 -9.06
CA ARG A 103 -3.86 -11.13 -9.58
C ARG A 103 -3.32 -9.70 -9.50
N TYR A 104 -2.50 -9.39 -8.49
CA TYR A 104 -1.86 -8.07 -8.34
C TYR A 104 -0.79 -7.78 -9.41
N ALA A 105 -0.32 -8.81 -10.12
CA ALA A 105 0.68 -8.71 -11.18
C ALA A 105 0.05 -8.78 -12.59
N LEU A 106 -1.27 -8.57 -12.68
CA LEU A 106 -2.00 -8.49 -13.95
C LEU A 106 -2.27 -7.02 -14.30
N GLY A 107 -2.04 -6.66 -15.56
CA GLY A 107 -2.22 -5.30 -16.05
C GLY A 107 -0.96 -4.44 -15.90
N ASP A 108 -1.14 -3.13 -15.78
CA ASP A 108 -0.06 -2.19 -15.52
C ASP A 108 0.50 -2.38 -14.11
N ASP A 109 1.77 -2.02 -13.92
CA ASP A 109 2.41 -2.09 -12.60
C ASP A 109 1.68 -1.18 -11.61
N TYR A 110 1.19 -1.76 -10.51
CA TYR A 110 0.43 -1.02 -9.50
C TYR A 110 1.27 0.08 -8.85
N HIS A 111 2.60 -0.05 -8.83
CA HIS A 111 3.47 0.99 -8.31
C HIS A 111 3.27 2.29 -9.06
N ASP A 112 3.38 2.26 -10.40
CA ASP A 112 3.26 3.44 -11.26
C ASP A 112 1.85 4.05 -11.16
N VAL A 113 0.82 3.20 -11.18
CA VAL A 113 -0.58 3.65 -11.14
C VAL A 113 -0.91 4.31 -9.80
N LEU A 114 -0.55 3.67 -8.68
CA LEU A 114 -0.88 4.18 -7.35
C LEU A 114 0.01 5.36 -6.95
N GLU A 115 1.29 5.36 -7.31
CA GLU A 115 2.21 6.47 -7.04
C GLU A 115 1.74 7.75 -7.75
N SER A 116 1.36 7.66 -9.01
CA SER A 116 0.80 8.79 -9.77
C SER A 116 -0.43 9.41 -9.07
N ARG A 117 -1.34 8.57 -8.56
CA ARG A 117 -2.53 9.03 -7.81
C ARG A 117 -2.16 9.65 -6.46
N LEU A 118 -1.20 9.08 -5.73
CA LEU A 118 -0.72 9.61 -4.46
C LEU A 118 -0.04 10.97 -4.65
N GLU A 119 0.80 11.12 -5.68
CA GLU A 119 1.46 12.39 -5.99
C GLU A 119 0.44 13.47 -6.41
N ALA A 120 -0.58 13.10 -7.18
CA ALA A 120 -1.69 14.00 -7.49
C ALA A 120 -2.44 14.46 -6.23
N LEU A 121 -2.69 13.55 -5.28
CA LEU A 121 -3.31 13.90 -4.00
C LEU A 121 -2.40 14.82 -3.18
N LEU A 122 -1.11 14.51 -3.06
CA LEU A 122 -0.14 15.34 -2.33
C LEU A 122 -0.02 16.75 -2.94
N ALA A 123 0.01 16.85 -4.27
CA ALA A 123 0.04 18.13 -4.97
C ALA A 123 -1.22 18.96 -4.67
N TRP A 124 -2.40 18.34 -4.72
CA TRP A 124 -3.66 18.98 -4.34
C TRP A 124 -3.67 19.43 -2.87
N MET A 125 -3.25 18.56 -1.94
CA MET A 125 -3.17 18.89 -0.52
C MET A 125 -2.24 20.08 -0.25
N ARG A 126 -1.09 20.15 -0.94
CA ARG A 126 -0.16 21.27 -0.86
C ARG A 126 -0.77 22.57 -1.38
N ALA A 127 -1.54 22.51 -2.47
CA ALA A 127 -2.22 23.68 -3.02
C ALA A 127 -3.36 24.20 -2.12
N GLU A 128 -4.05 23.30 -1.41
CA GLU A 128 -5.17 23.64 -0.52
C GLU A 128 -4.75 24.02 0.91
N SER A 129 -3.51 23.73 1.29
CA SER A 129 -3.02 24.01 2.64
C SER A 129 -2.60 25.47 2.77
N SER A 130 -3.07 26.14 3.83
CA SER A 130 -2.64 27.50 4.18
C SER A 130 -1.21 27.56 4.71
N GLU A 131 -0.68 26.43 5.21
CA GLU A 131 0.66 26.31 5.78
C GLU A 131 1.44 25.19 5.08
N PRO A 132 2.77 25.34 4.92
CA PRO A 132 3.60 24.27 4.37
C PRO A 132 3.64 23.07 5.32
N PHE A 133 3.68 21.87 4.76
CA PHE A 133 3.83 20.63 5.51
C PHE A 133 4.76 19.65 4.77
N GLU A 134 5.39 18.76 5.53
CA GLU A 134 6.16 17.65 4.99
C GLU A 134 5.28 16.40 4.88
N ALA A 135 5.38 15.71 3.74
CA ALA A 135 4.73 14.44 3.49
C ALA A 135 5.55 13.63 2.47
N ARG A 136 5.44 12.30 2.55
CA ARG A 136 6.03 11.35 1.60
C ARG A 136 4.98 10.31 1.21
N ALA A 137 4.86 10.06 -0.10
CA ALA A 137 4.09 8.95 -0.63
C ALA A 137 4.97 7.69 -0.69
N TYR A 138 4.36 6.53 -0.45
CA TYR A 138 4.97 5.23 -0.65
C TYR A 138 3.92 4.27 -1.21
N VAL A 139 4.40 3.36 -2.05
CA VAL A 139 3.65 2.20 -2.54
C VAL A 139 4.62 1.02 -2.49
N ASP A 140 4.50 0.13 -1.50
CA ASP A 140 5.26 -1.14 -1.27
C ASP A 140 6.79 -1.01 -1.07
N THR A 141 7.43 -0.05 -1.74
CA THR A 141 8.87 0.21 -1.77
C THR A 141 9.38 0.96 -0.54
N GLY A 142 8.47 1.56 0.24
CA GLY A 142 8.78 2.38 1.40
C GLY A 142 9.14 1.57 2.66
N PRO A 143 9.94 2.12 3.58
CA PRO A 143 10.22 1.51 4.87
C PRO A 143 9.10 1.81 5.87
N VAL A 144 7.84 1.60 5.48
CA VAL A 144 6.64 1.79 6.31
C VAL A 144 5.89 0.47 6.38
N GLN A 145 5.34 0.13 7.55
CA GLN A 145 4.50 -1.05 7.72
C GLN A 145 3.06 -0.76 7.27
N GLU A 146 2.84 -0.69 5.96
CA GLU A 146 1.55 -0.29 5.35
C GLU A 146 0.36 -1.07 5.92
N ARG A 147 0.52 -2.38 6.14
CA ARG A 147 -0.53 -3.26 6.69
C ARG A 147 -0.86 -3.02 8.16
N VAL A 148 0.05 -2.41 8.93
CA VAL A 148 -0.22 -2.03 10.33
C VAL A 148 -1.00 -0.72 10.38
N CYS A 149 -0.78 0.17 9.41
CA CYS A 149 -1.48 1.44 9.31
C CYS A 149 -2.89 1.32 8.70
N ALA A 150 -3.15 0.28 7.90
CA ALA A 150 -4.40 0.03 7.18
C ALA A 150 -5.46 -0.64 8.06
#